data_AF-A0A2U2ZX44-F1
#
_entry.id   AF-A0A2U2ZX44-F1
#
_cell.length_a   1.000
_cell.length_b   1.000
_cell.length_c   1.000
_cell.angle_alpha   90.00
_cell.angle_beta   90.00
_cell.angle_gamma   90.00
#
_symmetry.space_group_name_H-M   'P 1'
#
loop_
_entity.id
_entity.type
_entity.pdbx_description
1 polymer ?
#
loop_
_entity_poly.entity_id
_entity_poly.type
_entity_poly.pdbx_seq_one_letter_code
_entity_poly.pdbx_strand_id
1 'polypeptide(L)'
;MITTLSGDTSRLLATVDFVKEQDTATLLPLLLPGLDGPELRALSEACRFSHAALLVCPSGQAESDALLAACGLVARAAPRPSVVVRERLALRHRRPAAELDVRILRPAVVGADGAHRTVEVFALTVPPGSGLEAVAAAEREHQHEAHVAFDVVAPGPLVLRGLCASLARHGAVPDGGGYNPHENGTVFYFRTPPEGKAGYRRMELYVPGDHRDLLDAHLDEHRAQHPAETLLRLLTGAWTTQALATFARLRVPDAMDVERGTPVEELARKAGARPDNLATLLRYLVMLGAVTEGRDGFRLTGPGTLLRTDAPGSMRALALMYGGPFYRSFGELGHTVRTGEVAFEHLHGENHFDHFARDPHLAELFDQSMAAGSAMFDPVPLHPVLTAAAEAPGGGTVVDVAGGNGELLGRILDAHPHLNGVLLERPHAVETARRRLDEAGHGTRCAFLAGDFADVPAGGDVYVLSRVLHDWDDERCREILRHCARAMPDHADLLVVERVLPDDGSVSLATAWDLHMMCNVGGRERRADHYARLFADAGLTLVSRSPLPLDGHVLHARKVSAARQ
;
A
#
# COMPACT_ATOMS: atom_id res chain seq x y z
N MET A 1 -26.40 -56.92 -13.07
CA MET A 1 -26.15 -56.01 -11.92
C MET A 1 -25.60 -54.72 -12.48
N ILE A 2 -26.47 -53.74 -12.72
CA ILE A 2 -26.06 -52.38 -13.06
C ILE A 2 -26.04 -51.63 -11.73
N THR A 3 -24.86 -51.54 -11.12
CA THR A 3 -24.62 -50.70 -9.96
C THR A 3 -24.81 -49.26 -10.40
N THR A 4 -25.85 -48.60 -9.87
CA THR A 4 -26.03 -47.15 -9.94
C THR A 4 -24.78 -46.47 -9.42
N LEU A 5 -23.98 -45.87 -10.32
CA LEU A 5 -22.79 -45.11 -9.98
C LEU A 5 -23.19 -43.95 -9.06
N SER A 6 -22.44 -43.76 -7.97
CA SER A 6 -22.70 -42.70 -6.99
C SER A 6 -22.52 -41.30 -7.62
N GLY A 7 -23.08 -40.26 -6.96
CA GLY A 7 -23.07 -38.89 -7.46
C GLY A 7 -21.67 -38.33 -7.74
N ASP A 8 -20.66 -38.67 -6.93
CA ASP A 8 -19.29 -38.18 -7.14
C ASP A 8 -18.57 -38.92 -8.27
N THR A 9 -18.83 -40.23 -8.44
CA THR A 9 -18.24 -40.99 -9.55
C THR A 9 -18.72 -40.45 -10.90
N SER A 10 -20.03 -40.18 -11.00
CA SER A 10 -20.63 -39.65 -12.22
C SER A 10 -20.12 -38.25 -12.55
N ARG A 11 -19.98 -37.38 -11.55
CA ARG A 11 -19.42 -36.02 -11.70
C ARG A 11 -17.94 -36.03 -12.09
N LEU A 12 -17.15 -36.89 -11.44
CA LEU A 12 -15.73 -37.05 -11.78
C LEU A 12 -15.57 -37.59 -13.20
N LEU A 13 -16.33 -38.61 -13.59
CA LEU A 13 -16.31 -39.13 -14.95
C LEU A 13 -16.67 -38.07 -15.98
N ALA A 14 -17.74 -37.30 -15.75
CA ALA A 14 -18.12 -36.19 -16.61
C ALA A 14 -17.01 -35.12 -16.72
N THR A 15 -16.27 -34.87 -15.65
CA THR A 15 -15.13 -33.95 -15.66
C THR A 15 -13.95 -34.53 -16.44
N VAL A 16 -13.68 -35.82 -16.31
CA VAL A 16 -12.65 -36.52 -17.09
C VAL A 16 -12.97 -36.45 -18.58
N ASP A 17 -14.20 -36.74 -18.96
CA ASP A 17 -14.64 -36.71 -20.35
C ASP A 17 -14.58 -35.28 -20.90
N PHE A 18 -15.00 -34.29 -20.11
CA PHE A 18 -14.83 -32.87 -20.44
C PHE A 18 -13.36 -32.50 -20.70
N VAL A 19 -12.43 -32.89 -19.83
CA VAL A 19 -10.99 -32.60 -20.01
C VAL A 19 -10.41 -33.30 -21.25
N LYS A 20 -10.92 -34.50 -21.60
CA LYS A 20 -10.50 -35.23 -22.79
C LYS A 20 -10.98 -34.58 -24.08
N GLU A 21 -12.24 -34.15 -24.09
CA GLU A 21 -12.93 -33.67 -25.29
C GLU A 21 -12.65 -32.19 -25.60
N GLN A 22 -12.44 -31.37 -24.58
CA GLN A 22 -12.27 -29.93 -24.75
C GLN A 22 -10.81 -29.56 -25.01
N ASP A 23 -10.60 -28.68 -25.99
CA ASP A 23 -9.37 -27.92 -26.17
C ASP A 23 -9.62 -26.42 -25.93
N THR A 24 -8.56 -25.61 -25.97
CA THR A 24 -8.67 -24.17 -25.69
C THR A 24 -9.60 -23.44 -26.65
N ALA A 25 -9.48 -23.74 -27.96
CA ALA A 25 -10.24 -23.05 -29.00
C ALA A 25 -11.74 -23.39 -28.96
N THR A 26 -12.07 -24.59 -28.49
CA THR A 26 -13.45 -25.07 -28.34
C THR A 26 -14.05 -24.60 -27.02
N LEU A 27 -13.25 -24.58 -25.94
CA LEU A 27 -13.74 -24.26 -24.60
C LEU A 27 -13.99 -22.76 -24.39
N LEU A 28 -13.11 -21.89 -24.91
CA LEU A 28 -13.23 -20.45 -24.69
C LEU A 28 -14.60 -19.89 -25.14
N PRO A 29 -15.14 -20.21 -26.34
CA PRO A 29 -16.47 -19.76 -26.75
C PRO A 29 -17.62 -20.34 -25.92
N LEU A 30 -17.43 -21.52 -25.32
CA LEU A 30 -18.43 -22.12 -24.41
C LEU A 30 -18.45 -21.40 -23.07
N LEU A 31 -17.32 -20.89 -22.59
CA LEU A 31 -17.24 -20.09 -21.37
C LEU A 31 -17.66 -18.63 -21.61
N LEU A 32 -17.39 -18.11 -22.79
CA LEU A 32 -17.50 -16.70 -23.16
C LEU A 32 -18.38 -16.56 -24.42
N PRO A 33 -19.71 -16.49 -24.26
CA PRO A 33 -20.62 -16.39 -25.40
C PRO A 33 -20.33 -15.17 -26.26
N GLY A 34 -20.23 -15.38 -27.58
CA GLY A 34 -19.90 -14.33 -28.55
C GLY A 34 -18.41 -14.17 -28.86
N LEU A 35 -17.55 -14.94 -28.19
CA LEU A 35 -16.13 -14.98 -28.53
C LEU A 35 -15.89 -15.82 -29.80
N ASP A 36 -15.47 -15.16 -30.88
CA ASP A 36 -15.17 -15.81 -32.16
C ASP A 36 -14.02 -15.14 -32.92
N GLY A 37 -13.77 -15.60 -34.15
CA GLY A 37 -12.95 -14.87 -35.12
C GLY A 37 -11.49 -14.65 -34.70
N PRO A 38 -10.92 -13.46 -34.97
CA PRO A 38 -9.54 -13.12 -34.62
C PRO A 38 -9.27 -13.10 -33.11
N GLU A 39 -10.24 -12.70 -32.31
CA GLU A 39 -10.07 -12.58 -30.86
C GLU A 39 -9.97 -13.95 -30.20
N LEU A 40 -10.80 -14.92 -30.62
CA LEU A 40 -10.67 -16.31 -30.19
C LEU A 40 -9.29 -16.89 -30.51
N ARG A 41 -8.74 -16.62 -31.70
CA ARG A 41 -7.40 -17.08 -32.07
C ARG A 41 -6.33 -16.48 -31.16
N ALA A 42 -6.39 -15.17 -30.92
CA ALA A 42 -5.43 -14.49 -30.04
C ALA A 42 -5.47 -15.04 -28.60
N LEU A 43 -6.67 -15.27 -28.05
CA LEU A 43 -6.82 -15.88 -26.72
C LEU A 43 -6.28 -17.32 -26.69
N SER A 44 -6.59 -18.11 -27.72
CA SER A 44 -6.13 -19.51 -27.83
C SER A 44 -4.62 -19.64 -28.01
N GLU A 45 -3.95 -18.61 -28.54
CA GLU A 45 -2.49 -18.53 -28.62
C GLU A 45 -1.86 -18.07 -27.29
N ALA A 46 -2.56 -17.19 -26.55
CA ALA A 46 -2.06 -16.59 -25.31
C ALA A 46 -2.21 -17.49 -24.08
N CYS A 47 -3.24 -18.35 -24.03
CA CYS A 47 -3.45 -19.29 -22.94
C CYS A 47 -3.76 -20.70 -23.43
N ARG A 48 -3.63 -21.69 -22.54
CA ARG A 48 -3.92 -23.10 -22.83
C ARG A 48 -4.78 -23.70 -21.74
N PHE A 49 -5.84 -24.38 -22.13
CA PHE A 49 -6.66 -25.14 -21.19
C PHE A 49 -5.80 -26.20 -20.49
N SER A 50 -5.65 -26.03 -19.18
CA SER A 50 -4.74 -26.78 -18.31
C SER A 50 -5.47 -27.90 -17.59
N HIS A 51 -6.55 -27.55 -16.90
CA HIS A 51 -7.30 -28.48 -16.09
C HIS A 51 -8.75 -28.03 -15.82
N ALA A 52 -9.58 -28.99 -15.47
CA ALA A 52 -10.86 -28.74 -14.81
C ALA A 52 -10.79 -29.31 -13.39
N ALA A 53 -11.39 -28.60 -12.45
CA ALA A 53 -11.38 -28.94 -11.04
C ALA A 53 -12.77 -29.25 -10.52
N LEU A 54 -12.85 -30.08 -9.48
CA LEU A 54 -14.07 -30.38 -8.75
C LEU A 54 -13.79 -30.82 -7.31
N LEU A 55 -14.78 -30.65 -6.44
CA LEU A 55 -14.82 -31.27 -5.12
C LEU A 55 -15.59 -32.60 -5.16
N VAL A 56 -14.99 -33.63 -4.58
CA VAL A 56 -15.57 -34.95 -4.29
C VAL A 56 -15.50 -35.22 -2.79
N CYS A 57 -16.40 -36.04 -2.27
CA CYS A 57 -16.52 -36.27 -0.83
C CYS A 57 -16.50 -37.77 -0.48
N PRO A 58 -15.34 -38.44 -0.59
CA PRO A 58 -15.18 -39.85 -0.20
C PRO A 58 -15.20 -40.01 1.33
N SER A 59 -15.61 -41.17 1.81
CA SER A 59 -15.60 -41.50 3.25
C SER A 59 -14.21 -41.72 3.84
N GLY A 60 -13.21 -41.96 2.98
CA GLY A 60 -11.81 -42.16 3.35
C GLY A 60 -10.93 -42.46 2.14
N GLN A 61 -9.65 -42.71 2.38
CA GLN A 61 -8.65 -42.92 1.32
C GLN A 61 -9.02 -44.07 0.37
N ALA A 62 -9.48 -45.21 0.90
CA ALA A 62 -9.84 -46.37 0.09
C ALA A 62 -10.98 -46.07 -0.91
N GLU A 63 -11.99 -45.31 -0.49
CA GLU A 63 -13.06 -44.89 -1.40
C GLU A 63 -12.56 -43.84 -2.40
N SER A 64 -11.67 -42.93 -1.97
CA SER A 64 -11.05 -41.97 -2.89
C SER A 64 -10.24 -42.66 -3.99
N ASP A 65 -9.47 -43.70 -3.65
CA ASP A 65 -8.68 -44.46 -4.62
C ASP A 65 -9.59 -45.26 -5.57
N ALA A 66 -10.65 -45.88 -5.03
CA ALA A 66 -11.65 -46.59 -5.82
C ALA A 66 -12.41 -45.65 -6.78
N LEU A 67 -12.73 -44.43 -6.34
CA LEU A 67 -13.37 -43.38 -7.14
C LEU A 67 -12.51 -42.99 -8.34
N LEU A 68 -11.21 -42.74 -8.12
CA LEU A 68 -10.26 -42.42 -9.18
C LEU A 68 -10.11 -43.58 -10.16
N ALA A 69 -9.95 -44.80 -9.64
CA ALA A 69 -9.80 -46.00 -10.45
C ALA A 69 -11.03 -46.25 -11.34
N ALA A 70 -12.24 -46.05 -10.81
CA ALA A 70 -13.49 -46.18 -11.56
C ALA A 70 -13.59 -45.18 -12.72
N CYS A 71 -12.91 -44.03 -12.62
CA CYS A 71 -12.86 -43.01 -13.68
C CYS A 71 -11.61 -43.14 -14.58
N GLY A 72 -10.83 -44.22 -14.44
CA GLY A 72 -9.61 -44.44 -15.21
C GLY A 72 -8.47 -43.48 -14.87
N LEU A 73 -8.51 -42.86 -13.69
CA LEU A 73 -7.50 -41.91 -13.23
C LEU A 73 -6.45 -42.59 -12.36
N VAL A 74 -5.19 -42.18 -12.54
CA VAL A 74 -4.06 -42.65 -11.72
C VAL A 74 -3.40 -41.45 -11.06
N ALA A 75 -3.55 -41.32 -9.74
CA ALA A 75 -2.86 -40.32 -8.95
C ALA A 75 -1.41 -40.78 -8.69
N ARG A 76 -0.46 -40.32 -9.52
CA ARG A 76 0.97 -40.68 -9.39
C ARG A 76 1.69 -39.92 -8.27
N ALA A 77 1.17 -38.76 -7.88
CA ALA A 77 1.73 -37.93 -6.82
C ALA A 77 0.92 -38.09 -5.53
N ALA A 78 1.60 -37.97 -4.38
CA ALA A 78 0.95 -38.01 -3.08
C ALA A 78 -0.05 -36.84 -2.92
N PRO A 79 -1.25 -37.07 -2.35
CA PRO A 79 -2.23 -36.01 -2.14
C PRO A 79 -1.68 -34.91 -1.24
N ARG A 80 -1.82 -33.65 -1.66
CA ARG A 80 -1.34 -32.48 -0.91
C ARG A 80 -2.48 -31.87 -0.10
N PRO A 81 -2.25 -31.37 1.12
CA PRO A 81 -3.27 -30.61 1.85
C PRO A 81 -3.71 -29.36 1.06
N SER A 82 -5.02 -29.14 0.90
CA SER A 82 -5.55 -27.90 0.35
C SER A 82 -5.84 -26.91 1.47
N VAL A 83 -4.99 -25.90 1.67
CA VAL A 83 -5.24 -24.87 2.69
C VAL A 83 -6.39 -23.96 2.25
N VAL A 84 -6.36 -23.52 0.98
CA VAL A 84 -7.31 -22.54 0.44
C VAL A 84 -8.74 -23.08 0.35
N VAL A 85 -8.93 -24.29 -0.18
CA VAL A 85 -10.29 -24.87 -0.29
C VAL A 85 -10.82 -25.23 1.10
N ARG A 86 -9.96 -25.70 2.00
CA ARG A 86 -10.33 -25.97 3.39
C ARG A 86 -10.83 -24.72 4.11
N GLU A 87 -10.14 -23.59 3.97
CA GLU A 87 -10.56 -22.32 4.56
C GLU A 87 -11.86 -21.80 3.96
N ARG A 88 -12.04 -21.93 2.64
CA ARG A 88 -13.30 -21.56 1.95
C ARG A 88 -14.47 -22.40 2.45
N LEU A 89 -14.29 -23.72 2.56
CA LEU A 89 -15.33 -24.63 3.09
C LEU A 89 -15.64 -24.32 4.56
N ALA A 90 -14.61 -24.10 5.38
CA ALA A 90 -14.74 -23.72 6.79
C ALA A 90 -15.59 -22.45 6.96
N LEU A 91 -15.30 -21.41 6.17
CA LEU A 91 -16.03 -20.15 6.21
C LEU A 91 -17.47 -20.30 5.70
N ARG A 92 -17.66 -20.97 4.56
CA ARG A 92 -18.97 -21.15 3.93
C ARG A 92 -19.93 -21.94 4.81
N HIS A 93 -19.42 -23.00 5.46
CA HIS A 93 -20.21 -23.91 6.29
C HIS A 93 -20.12 -23.60 7.79
N ARG A 94 -19.44 -22.50 8.17
CA ARG A 94 -19.24 -22.04 9.55
C ARG A 94 -18.67 -23.15 10.47
N ARG A 95 -17.63 -23.82 9.99
CA ARG A 95 -16.95 -24.94 10.67
C ARG A 95 -15.50 -24.58 10.96
N PRO A 96 -14.90 -25.10 12.05
CA PRO A 96 -13.45 -24.99 12.24
C PRO A 96 -12.70 -25.67 11.10
N ALA A 97 -11.73 -24.97 10.49
CA ALA A 97 -10.92 -25.53 9.40
C ALA A 97 -10.17 -26.80 9.80
N ALA A 98 -9.84 -26.97 11.08
CA ALA A 98 -9.18 -28.16 11.62
C ALA A 98 -10.04 -29.45 11.53
N GLU A 99 -11.37 -29.31 11.40
CA GLU A 99 -12.29 -30.45 11.25
C GLU A 99 -12.42 -30.94 9.81
N LEU A 100 -11.82 -30.22 8.85
CA LEU A 100 -11.96 -30.49 7.42
C LEU A 100 -10.63 -31.02 6.86
N ASP A 101 -10.59 -32.31 6.51
CA ASP A 101 -9.47 -32.91 5.79
C ASP A 101 -9.72 -32.80 4.28
N VAL A 102 -9.09 -31.81 3.65
CA VAL A 102 -9.19 -31.56 2.22
C VAL A 102 -7.84 -31.81 1.55
N ARG A 103 -7.83 -32.71 0.56
CA ARG A 103 -6.64 -33.08 -0.22
C ARG A 103 -6.79 -32.70 -1.69
N ILE A 104 -5.70 -32.28 -2.31
CA ILE A 104 -5.60 -32.01 -3.74
C ILE A 104 -4.92 -33.19 -4.41
N LEU A 105 -5.56 -33.72 -5.46
CA LEU A 105 -4.99 -34.71 -6.36
C LEU A 105 -5.05 -34.14 -7.79
N ARG A 106 -3.98 -34.31 -8.57
CA ARG A 106 -3.90 -33.84 -9.96
C ARG A 106 -3.57 -35.00 -10.91
N PRO A 107 -4.45 -36.01 -11.06
CA PRO A 107 -4.26 -37.06 -12.04
C PRO A 107 -4.19 -36.48 -13.46
N ALA A 108 -3.27 -37.00 -14.26
CA ALA A 108 -3.10 -36.61 -15.65
C ALA A 108 -4.16 -37.26 -16.54
N VAL A 109 -4.63 -36.51 -17.52
CA VAL A 109 -5.57 -36.94 -18.56
C VAL A 109 -4.99 -36.54 -19.90
N VAL A 110 -5.01 -37.46 -20.87
CA VAL A 110 -4.56 -37.17 -22.24
C VAL A 110 -5.79 -36.75 -23.05
N GLY A 111 -5.74 -35.53 -23.61
CA GLY A 111 -6.77 -35.00 -24.48
C GLY A 111 -6.88 -35.75 -25.80
N ALA A 112 -7.99 -35.58 -26.51
CA ALA A 112 -8.18 -36.11 -27.86
C ALA A 112 -7.15 -35.56 -28.87
N ASP A 113 -6.61 -34.37 -28.60
CA ASP A 113 -5.53 -33.70 -29.32
C ASP A 113 -4.11 -34.15 -28.89
N GLY A 114 -4.02 -35.12 -27.96
CA GLY A 114 -2.76 -35.62 -27.41
C GLY A 114 -2.13 -34.71 -26.36
N ALA A 115 -2.77 -33.59 -25.99
CA ALA A 115 -2.26 -32.70 -24.96
C ALA A 115 -2.37 -33.34 -23.57
N HIS A 116 -1.34 -33.17 -22.74
CA HIS A 116 -1.38 -33.56 -21.34
C HIS A 116 -2.10 -32.48 -20.53
N ARG A 117 -3.29 -32.81 -20.02
CA ARG A 117 -4.09 -31.99 -19.12
C ARG A 117 -4.21 -32.67 -17.77
N THR A 118 -4.82 -32.00 -16.79
CA THR A 118 -5.12 -32.62 -15.50
C THR A 118 -6.58 -32.48 -15.13
N VAL A 119 -7.06 -33.37 -14.26
CA VAL A 119 -8.28 -33.14 -13.49
C VAL A 119 -7.82 -32.81 -12.07
N GLU A 120 -8.17 -31.64 -11.56
CA GLU A 120 -7.84 -31.26 -10.19
C GLU A 120 -8.98 -31.69 -9.25
N VAL A 121 -8.70 -32.71 -8.45
CA VAL A 121 -9.67 -33.28 -7.53
C VAL A 121 -9.39 -32.75 -6.13
N PHE A 122 -10.32 -31.98 -5.60
CA PHE A 122 -10.37 -31.69 -4.16
C PHE A 122 -11.17 -32.80 -3.48
N ALA A 123 -10.51 -33.60 -2.65
CA ALA A 123 -11.14 -34.66 -1.88
C ALA A 123 -11.35 -34.18 -0.44
N LEU A 124 -12.61 -33.95 -0.05
CA LEU A 124 -13.02 -33.73 1.34
C LEU A 124 -13.35 -35.09 1.96
N THR A 125 -12.61 -35.52 2.97
CA THR A 125 -12.90 -36.77 3.68
C THR A 125 -14.16 -36.63 4.54
N VAL A 126 -15.18 -37.45 4.30
CA VAL A 126 -16.50 -37.40 4.98
C VAL A 126 -16.84 -38.76 5.58
N PRO A 127 -16.28 -39.11 6.75
CA PRO A 127 -16.58 -40.38 7.41
C PRO A 127 -18.07 -40.48 7.80
N PRO A 128 -18.68 -41.68 7.78
CA PRO A 128 -20.06 -41.85 8.20
C PRO A 128 -20.27 -41.41 9.66
N GLY A 129 -21.26 -40.58 9.91
CA GLY A 129 -21.56 -40.03 11.24
C GLY A 129 -20.69 -38.86 11.66
N SER A 130 -19.87 -38.30 10.76
CA SER A 130 -19.00 -37.14 11.05
C SER A 130 -19.75 -35.80 11.15
N GLY A 131 -21.00 -35.76 10.71
CA GLY A 131 -21.76 -34.52 10.59
C GLY A 131 -21.33 -33.65 9.40
N LEU A 132 -20.42 -34.14 8.55
CA LEU A 132 -19.98 -33.49 7.31
C LEU A 132 -20.86 -33.88 6.10
N GLU A 133 -21.84 -34.76 6.27
CA GLU A 133 -22.74 -35.21 5.21
C GLU A 133 -23.56 -34.06 4.63
N ALA A 134 -24.00 -33.12 5.48
CA ALA A 134 -24.70 -31.91 5.04
C ALA A 134 -23.80 -30.98 4.21
N VAL A 135 -22.51 -30.87 4.59
CA VAL A 135 -21.50 -30.11 3.84
C VAL A 135 -21.31 -30.76 2.47
N ALA A 136 -21.10 -32.08 2.43
CA ALA A 136 -20.94 -32.83 1.20
C ALA A 136 -22.16 -32.71 0.27
N ALA A 137 -23.38 -32.78 0.81
CA ALA A 137 -24.61 -32.62 0.03
C ALA A 137 -24.70 -31.23 -0.60
N ALA A 138 -24.47 -30.18 0.20
CA ALA A 138 -24.49 -28.80 -0.28
C ALA A 138 -23.42 -28.54 -1.36
N GLU A 139 -22.19 -29.04 -1.17
CA GLU A 139 -21.12 -28.87 -2.15
C GLU A 139 -21.33 -29.66 -3.44
N ARG A 140 -21.98 -30.83 -3.38
CA ARG A 140 -22.37 -31.59 -4.58
C ARG A 140 -23.43 -30.86 -5.40
N GLU A 141 -24.38 -30.22 -4.72
CA GLU A 141 -25.47 -29.45 -5.34
C GLU A 141 -24.95 -28.16 -5.97
N HIS A 142 -24.15 -27.38 -5.24
CA HIS A 142 -23.76 -26.03 -5.65
C HIS A 142 -22.43 -25.97 -6.40
N GLN A 143 -21.57 -26.98 -6.24
CA GLN A 143 -20.30 -27.14 -6.96
C GLN A 143 -19.38 -25.92 -6.87
N HIS A 144 -19.30 -25.29 -5.70
CA HIS A 144 -18.57 -24.03 -5.53
C HIS A 144 -17.08 -24.09 -5.88
N GLU A 145 -16.46 -25.27 -5.77
CA GLU A 145 -15.05 -25.47 -6.08
C GLU A 145 -14.81 -25.92 -7.54
N ALA A 146 -15.87 -26.12 -8.32
CA ALA A 146 -15.75 -26.49 -9.72
C ALA A 146 -15.32 -25.30 -10.57
N HIS A 147 -14.21 -25.44 -11.29
CA HIS A 147 -13.68 -24.40 -12.16
C HIS A 147 -12.87 -25.01 -13.30
N VAL A 148 -12.59 -24.19 -14.32
CA VAL A 148 -11.68 -24.52 -15.43
C VAL A 148 -10.51 -23.56 -15.42
N ALA A 149 -9.31 -24.06 -15.68
CA ALA A 149 -8.08 -23.29 -15.57
C ALA A 149 -7.32 -23.24 -16.89
N PHE A 150 -6.72 -22.09 -17.15
CA PHE A 150 -5.88 -21.86 -18.31
C PHE A 150 -4.50 -21.36 -17.88
N ASP A 151 -3.46 -21.98 -18.43
CA ASP A 151 -2.08 -21.55 -18.25
C ASP A 151 -1.73 -20.50 -19.32
N VAL A 152 -1.23 -19.35 -18.90
CA VAL A 152 -0.72 -18.32 -19.83
C VAL A 152 0.66 -18.74 -20.36
N VAL A 153 0.78 -18.83 -21.68
CA VAL A 153 1.94 -19.44 -22.36
C VAL A 153 3.16 -18.51 -22.42
N ALA A 154 2.92 -17.20 -22.59
CA ALA A 154 3.95 -16.17 -22.70
C ALA A 154 3.50 -14.90 -21.95
N PRO A 155 3.64 -14.87 -20.61
CA PRO A 155 3.12 -13.77 -19.82
C PRO A 155 3.93 -12.50 -20.03
N GLY A 156 3.29 -11.48 -20.59
CA GLY A 156 3.82 -10.12 -20.70
C GLY A 156 2.75 -9.10 -20.31
N PRO A 157 3.09 -7.91 -19.77
CA PRO A 157 2.10 -6.99 -19.22
C PRO A 157 0.98 -6.59 -20.20
N LEU A 158 1.32 -6.39 -21.48
CA LEU A 158 0.35 -6.06 -22.52
C LEU A 158 -0.56 -7.25 -22.87
N VAL A 159 0.01 -8.46 -22.94
CA VAL A 159 -0.74 -9.69 -23.20
C VAL A 159 -1.74 -9.93 -22.08
N LEU A 160 -1.32 -9.78 -20.83
CA LEU A 160 -2.18 -9.97 -19.65
C LEU A 160 -3.30 -8.94 -19.58
N ARG A 161 -3.00 -7.64 -19.81
CA ARG A 161 -4.05 -6.61 -19.90
C ARG A 161 -5.04 -6.90 -21.02
N GLY A 162 -4.55 -7.33 -22.19
CA GLY A 162 -5.38 -7.72 -23.33
C GLY A 162 -6.26 -8.93 -23.02
N LEU A 163 -5.71 -9.97 -22.40
CA LEU A 163 -6.43 -11.16 -21.94
C LEU A 163 -7.56 -10.76 -20.99
N CYS A 164 -7.25 -10.08 -19.89
CA CYS A 164 -8.26 -9.65 -18.90
C CYS A 164 -9.35 -8.77 -19.53
N ALA A 165 -8.98 -7.80 -20.37
CA ALA A 165 -9.94 -6.92 -21.04
C ALA A 165 -10.83 -7.67 -22.04
N SER A 166 -10.29 -8.68 -22.73
CA SER A 166 -11.05 -9.52 -23.65
C SER A 166 -12.04 -10.41 -22.88
N LEU A 167 -11.60 -11.05 -21.80
CA LEU A 167 -12.48 -11.81 -20.91
C LEU A 167 -13.62 -10.94 -20.38
N ALA A 168 -13.30 -9.74 -19.89
CA ALA A 168 -14.29 -8.79 -19.37
C ALA A 168 -15.31 -8.35 -20.43
N ARG A 169 -14.85 -8.11 -21.66
CA ARG A 169 -15.73 -7.74 -22.79
C ARG A 169 -16.78 -8.82 -23.11
N HIS A 170 -16.42 -10.09 -22.93
CA HIS A 170 -17.30 -11.24 -23.11
C HIS A 170 -18.00 -11.68 -21.82
N GLY A 171 -18.10 -10.78 -20.84
CA GLY A 171 -18.95 -10.96 -19.66
C GLY A 171 -18.31 -11.75 -18.51
N ALA A 172 -17.03 -12.08 -18.59
CA ALA A 172 -16.33 -12.62 -17.42
C ALA A 172 -16.04 -11.52 -16.41
N VAL A 173 -16.22 -11.82 -15.14
CA VAL A 173 -16.15 -10.81 -14.07
C VAL A 173 -15.05 -11.19 -13.08
N PRO A 174 -14.12 -10.27 -12.70
CA PRO A 174 -13.13 -10.54 -11.67
C PRO A 174 -13.73 -11.15 -10.40
N ASP A 175 -13.13 -12.24 -9.90
CA ASP A 175 -13.62 -13.07 -8.80
C ASP A 175 -12.48 -13.48 -7.83
N GLY A 176 -11.57 -12.54 -7.62
CA GLY A 176 -10.41 -12.67 -6.73
C GLY A 176 -9.14 -13.15 -7.43
N GLY A 177 -8.11 -13.47 -6.65
CA GLY A 177 -6.82 -13.88 -7.18
C GLY A 177 -5.74 -13.83 -6.10
N GLY A 178 -4.52 -14.17 -6.46
CA GLY A 178 -3.40 -14.18 -5.51
C GLY A 178 -2.06 -14.49 -6.17
N TYR A 179 -0.99 -14.03 -5.54
CA TYR A 179 0.37 -14.42 -5.88
C TYR A 179 0.87 -15.48 -4.89
N ASN A 180 1.38 -16.59 -5.43
CA ASN A 180 2.01 -17.65 -4.65
C ASN A 180 3.55 -17.55 -4.80
N PRO A 181 4.29 -17.13 -3.76
CA PRO A 181 5.75 -17.01 -3.83
C PRO A 181 6.45 -18.38 -3.93
N HIS A 182 5.81 -19.48 -3.51
CA HIS A 182 6.40 -20.81 -3.58
C HIS A 182 6.41 -21.40 -5.00
N GLU A 183 5.37 -21.10 -5.77
CA GLU A 183 5.21 -21.54 -7.16
C GLU A 183 5.68 -20.47 -8.15
N ASN A 184 6.00 -19.27 -7.65
CA ASN A 184 6.26 -18.07 -8.43
C ASN A 184 5.20 -17.89 -9.53
N GLY A 185 3.94 -17.86 -9.12
CA GLY A 185 2.79 -17.77 -10.02
C GLY A 185 1.72 -16.84 -9.47
N THR A 186 1.11 -16.08 -10.37
CA THR A 186 -0.01 -15.19 -10.08
C THR A 186 -1.28 -15.78 -10.68
N VAL A 187 -2.35 -15.84 -9.89
CA VAL A 187 -3.63 -16.42 -10.30
C VAL A 187 -4.69 -15.32 -10.34
N PHE A 188 -5.46 -15.30 -11.43
CA PHE A 188 -6.62 -14.43 -11.61
C PHE A 188 -7.87 -15.29 -11.74
N TYR A 189 -8.87 -15.05 -10.90
CA TYR A 189 -10.14 -15.76 -10.97
C TYR A 189 -11.17 -14.89 -11.66
N PHE A 190 -11.99 -15.51 -12.51
CA PHE A 190 -13.15 -14.84 -13.07
C PHE A 190 -14.39 -15.72 -12.88
N ARG A 191 -15.52 -15.07 -12.62
CA ARG A 191 -16.84 -15.67 -12.77
C ARG A 191 -17.21 -15.64 -14.26
N THR A 192 -17.66 -16.76 -14.79
CA THR A 192 -18.13 -16.82 -16.18
C THR A 192 -19.55 -16.22 -16.28
N PRO A 193 -19.92 -15.70 -17.45
CA PRO A 193 -21.26 -15.19 -17.69
C PRO A 193 -22.31 -16.31 -17.54
N PRO A 194 -23.52 -16.01 -17.01
CA PRO A 194 -24.60 -17.00 -16.85
C PRO A 194 -25.02 -17.71 -18.14
N GLU A 195 -24.82 -17.06 -19.29
CA GLU A 195 -25.14 -17.58 -20.63
C GLU A 195 -24.10 -18.60 -21.15
N GLY A 196 -22.99 -18.78 -20.41
CA GLY A 196 -21.95 -19.76 -20.71
C GLY A 196 -22.50 -21.19 -20.73
N LYS A 197 -22.10 -21.96 -21.75
CA LYS A 197 -22.55 -23.34 -22.01
C LYS A 197 -21.57 -24.41 -21.53
N ALA A 198 -20.42 -24.02 -21.00
CA ALA A 198 -19.39 -24.95 -20.53
C ALA A 198 -19.78 -25.72 -19.25
N GLY A 199 -20.82 -25.28 -18.52
CA GLY A 199 -21.23 -25.89 -17.25
C GLY A 199 -20.37 -25.50 -16.03
N TYR A 200 -19.40 -24.61 -16.22
CA TYR A 200 -18.56 -24.06 -15.14
C TYR A 200 -18.86 -22.58 -14.91
N ARG A 201 -18.97 -22.20 -13.64
CA ARG A 201 -19.26 -20.81 -13.22
C ARG A 201 -18.03 -19.97 -12.95
N ARG A 202 -16.86 -20.60 -12.95
CA ARG A 202 -15.60 -19.97 -12.58
C ARG A 202 -14.48 -20.43 -13.51
N MET A 203 -13.64 -19.50 -13.91
CA MET A 203 -12.40 -19.78 -14.61
C MET A 203 -11.20 -19.26 -13.81
N GLU A 204 -10.07 -19.93 -13.97
CA GLU A 204 -8.78 -19.55 -13.43
C GLU A 204 -7.83 -19.22 -14.60
N LEU A 205 -7.11 -18.11 -14.51
CA LEU A 205 -5.92 -17.85 -15.31
C LEU A 205 -4.69 -17.98 -14.41
N TYR A 206 -3.89 -19.01 -14.65
CA TYR A 206 -2.58 -19.17 -14.02
C TYR A 206 -1.51 -18.48 -14.86
N VAL A 207 -0.76 -17.59 -14.23
CA VAL A 207 0.27 -16.77 -14.87
C VAL A 207 1.61 -17.00 -14.18
N PRO A 208 2.60 -17.61 -14.85
CA PRO A 208 3.95 -17.72 -14.30
C PRO A 208 4.56 -16.33 -14.03
N GLY A 209 5.14 -16.16 -12.85
CA GLY A 209 5.81 -14.93 -12.41
C GLY A 209 4.99 -14.08 -11.41
N ASP A 210 5.64 -13.02 -10.94
CA ASP A 210 5.04 -12.00 -10.07
C ASP A 210 4.41 -10.90 -10.92
N HIS A 211 3.08 -10.87 -10.95
CA HIS A 211 2.28 -9.88 -11.69
C HIS A 211 1.37 -9.11 -10.74
N ARG A 212 1.83 -8.84 -9.51
CA ARG A 212 1.03 -8.19 -8.46
C ARG A 212 0.46 -6.83 -8.88
N ASP A 213 1.18 -6.05 -9.68
CA ASP A 213 0.68 -4.77 -10.20
C ASP A 213 -0.61 -4.91 -11.02
N LEU A 214 -0.72 -5.99 -11.82
CA LEU A 214 -1.92 -6.29 -12.61
C LEU A 214 -3.00 -6.97 -11.76
N LEU A 215 -2.57 -7.79 -10.80
CA LEU A 215 -3.47 -8.40 -9.83
C LEU A 215 -4.19 -7.33 -9.00
N ASP A 216 -3.50 -6.26 -8.60
CA ASP A 216 -4.09 -5.17 -7.82
C ASP A 216 -5.23 -4.48 -8.59
N ALA A 217 -5.03 -4.19 -9.88
CA ALA A 217 -6.08 -3.65 -10.74
C ALA A 217 -7.28 -4.61 -10.88
N HIS A 218 -7.01 -5.91 -11.07
CA HIS A 218 -8.05 -6.94 -11.13
C HIS A 218 -8.83 -7.06 -9.79
N LEU A 219 -8.14 -6.96 -8.67
CA LEU A 219 -8.75 -6.98 -7.34
C LEU A 219 -9.51 -5.69 -7.03
N ASP A 220 -9.13 -4.54 -7.59
CA ASP A 220 -9.90 -3.29 -7.48
C ASP A 220 -11.25 -3.40 -8.17
N GLU A 221 -11.30 -3.97 -9.38
CA GLU A 221 -12.56 -4.25 -10.06
C GLU A 221 -13.44 -5.21 -9.26
N HIS A 222 -12.84 -6.26 -8.67
CA HIS A 222 -13.54 -7.15 -7.76
C HIS A 222 -14.06 -6.41 -6.50
N ARG A 223 -13.23 -5.57 -5.87
CA ARG A 223 -13.61 -4.76 -4.69
C ARG A 223 -14.75 -3.80 -5.00
N ALA A 224 -14.77 -3.19 -6.19
CA ALA A 224 -15.82 -2.28 -6.63
C ALA A 224 -17.20 -2.98 -6.69
N GLN A 225 -17.23 -4.29 -6.95
CA GLN A 225 -18.45 -5.10 -6.95
C GLN A 225 -18.91 -5.50 -5.55
N HIS A 226 -18.08 -5.27 -4.52
CA HIS A 226 -18.36 -5.58 -3.12
C HIS A 226 -18.30 -4.30 -2.27
N PRO A 227 -19.16 -3.29 -2.53
CA PRO A 227 -19.03 -1.96 -1.94
C PRO A 227 -19.14 -1.95 -0.40
N ALA A 228 -19.95 -2.84 0.18
CA ALA A 228 -20.05 -2.96 1.64
C ALA A 228 -18.76 -3.48 2.29
N GLU A 229 -18.09 -4.46 1.65
CA GLU A 229 -16.82 -4.98 2.14
C GLU A 229 -15.71 -3.93 2.00
N THR A 230 -15.68 -3.23 0.87
CA THR A 230 -14.75 -2.13 0.62
C THR A 230 -14.93 -1.02 1.66
N LEU A 231 -16.17 -0.58 1.92
CA LEU A 231 -16.45 0.43 2.94
C LEU A 231 -16.04 -0.04 4.34
N LEU A 232 -16.33 -1.29 4.70
CA LEU A 232 -15.91 -1.85 5.98
C LEU A 232 -14.38 -1.83 6.13
N ARG A 233 -13.64 -2.22 5.09
CA ARG A 233 -12.17 -2.14 5.09
C ARG A 233 -11.68 -0.71 5.31
N LEU A 234 -12.28 0.29 4.66
CA LEU A 234 -11.93 1.70 4.85
C LEU A 234 -12.23 2.18 6.29
N LEU A 235 -13.41 1.85 6.82
CA LEU A 235 -13.81 2.22 8.20
C LEU A 235 -12.87 1.65 9.26
N THR A 236 -12.25 0.50 8.98
CA THR A 236 -11.35 -0.17 9.93
C THR A 236 -9.90 0.32 9.88
N GLY A 237 -9.56 1.28 9.00
CA GLY A 237 -8.22 1.89 8.96
C GLY A 237 -7.82 2.59 10.26
N ALA A 238 -8.79 3.06 11.04
CA ALA A 238 -8.60 3.57 12.40
C ALA A 238 -7.91 2.55 13.32
N TRP A 239 -8.27 1.26 13.19
CA TRP A 239 -7.68 0.17 13.96
C TRP A 239 -6.24 -0.09 13.55
N THR A 240 -5.90 0.07 12.26
CA THR A 240 -4.52 -0.02 11.76
C THR A 240 -3.61 1.00 12.43
N THR A 241 -4.04 2.27 12.48
CA THR A 241 -3.26 3.34 13.12
C THR A 241 -3.05 3.06 14.60
N GLN A 242 -4.10 2.67 15.33
CA GLN A 242 -3.99 2.34 16.76
C GLN A 242 -3.19 1.07 17.04
N ALA A 243 -3.27 0.05 16.17
CA ALA A 243 -2.49 -1.18 16.30
C ALA A 243 -0.99 -0.89 16.17
N LEU A 244 -0.57 -0.14 15.15
CA LEU A 244 0.84 0.24 14.95
C LEU A 244 1.34 1.14 16.09
N ALA A 245 0.54 2.12 16.51
CA ALA A 245 0.88 2.97 17.63
C ALA A 245 1.00 2.20 18.94
N THR A 246 0.12 1.23 19.19
CA THR A 246 0.17 0.36 20.38
C THR A 246 1.40 -0.55 20.35
N PHE A 247 1.70 -1.13 19.20
CA PHE A 247 2.90 -1.95 18.97
C PHE A 247 4.18 -1.16 19.29
N ALA A 248 4.28 0.07 18.78
CA ALA A 248 5.37 1.01 19.04
C ALA A 248 5.42 1.48 20.51
N ARG A 249 4.27 1.78 21.12
CA ARG A 249 4.15 2.27 22.50
C ARG A 249 4.58 1.22 23.52
N LEU A 250 4.16 -0.03 23.30
CA LEU A 250 4.53 -1.18 24.14
C LEU A 250 5.96 -1.67 23.86
N ARG A 251 6.69 -1.05 22.93
CA ARG A 251 8.06 -1.40 22.55
C ARG A 251 8.23 -2.88 22.18
N VAL A 252 7.19 -3.47 21.60
CA VAL A 252 7.26 -4.83 21.08
C VAL A 252 8.28 -4.96 19.94
N PRO A 253 8.41 -4.00 18.99
CA PRO A 253 9.46 -4.05 17.97
C PRO A 253 10.87 -4.20 18.55
N ASP A 254 11.15 -3.50 19.65
CA ASP A 254 12.48 -3.53 20.31
C ASP A 254 12.81 -4.92 20.88
N ALA A 255 11.81 -5.77 21.09
CA ALA A 255 11.94 -7.14 21.59
C ALA A 255 12.05 -8.19 20.48
N MET A 256 11.95 -7.79 19.21
CA MET A 256 11.88 -8.67 18.03
C MET A 256 13.11 -8.52 17.12
N ASP A 257 13.33 -9.54 16.30
CA ASP A 257 14.41 -9.62 15.31
C ASP A 257 13.83 -9.81 13.89
N VAL A 258 14.62 -9.51 12.86
CA VAL A 258 14.23 -9.69 11.44
C VAL A 258 14.51 -11.11 10.94
N GLU A 259 15.56 -11.76 11.45
CA GLU A 259 15.98 -13.10 11.06
C GLU A 259 15.38 -14.17 11.97
N ARG A 260 15.37 -13.94 13.29
CA ARG A 260 14.98 -14.94 14.30
C ARG A 260 13.59 -14.70 14.88
N GLY A 261 12.75 -15.74 14.86
CA GLY A 261 11.43 -15.70 15.50
C GLY A 261 11.53 -15.60 17.02
N THR A 262 10.64 -14.79 17.61
CA THR A 262 10.48 -14.68 19.06
C THR A 262 9.10 -15.18 19.48
N PRO A 263 9.00 -16.12 20.44
CA PRO A 263 7.71 -16.60 20.95
C PRO A 263 6.87 -15.50 21.58
N VAL A 264 5.54 -15.60 21.45
CA VAL A 264 4.62 -14.56 21.94
C VAL A 264 4.67 -14.39 23.45
N GLU A 265 4.93 -15.46 24.21
CA GLU A 265 5.07 -15.43 25.66
C GLU A 265 6.27 -14.59 26.09
N GLU A 266 7.37 -14.68 25.33
CA GLU A 266 8.56 -13.87 25.59
C GLU A 266 8.31 -12.39 25.26
N LEU A 267 7.69 -12.12 24.11
CA LEU A 267 7.32 -10.76 23.72
C LEU A 267 6.36 -10.13 24.73
N ALA A 268 5.36 -10.88 25.18
CA ALA A 268 4.38 -10.44 26.17
C ALA A 268 5.05 -10.08 27.50
N ARG A 269 5.98 -10.91 27.98
CA ARG A 269 6.76 -10.63 29.19
C ARG A 269 7.59 -9.35 29.06
N LYS A 270 8.28 -9.16 27.93
CA LYS A 270 9.10 -7.97 27.66
C LYS A 270 8.27 -6.69 27.55
N ALA A 271 7.09 -6.79 26.93
CA ALA A 271 6.18 -5.67 26.70
C ALA A 271 5.22 -5.39 27.87
N GLY A 272 5.22 -6.21 28.92
CA GLY A 272 4.25 -6.12 30.02
C GLY A 272 2.80 -6.38 29.58
N ALA A 273 2.61 -7.22 28.56
CA ALA A 273 1.31 -7.51 27.95
C ALA A 273 0.80 -8.90 28.33
N ARG A 274 -0.50 -9.14 28.12
CA ARG A 274 -1.08 -10.48 28.19
C ARG A 274 -0.78 -11.26 26.90
N PRO A 275 -0.27 -12.51 26.96
CA PRO A 275 0.07 -13.29 25.77
C PRO A 275 -1.06 -13.38 24.74
N ASP A 276 -2.29 -13.73 25.16
CA ASP A 276 -3.43 -13.88 24.24
C ASP A 276 -3.82 -12.57 23.52
N ASN A 277 -3.72 -11.44 24.23
CA ASN A 277 -4.02 -10.13 23.67
C ASN A 277 -2.92 -9.70 22.71
N LEU A 278 -1.65 -9.93 23.06
CA LEU A 278 -0.53 -9.63 22.19
C LEU A 278 -0.56 -10.52 20.94
N ALA A 279 -0.87 -11.81 21.06
CA ALA A 279 -1.05 -12.70 19.92
C ALA A 279 -2.14 -12.17 18.96
N THR A 280 -3.23 -11.63 19.50
CA THR A 280 -4.30 -11.02 18.70
C THR A 280 -3.83 -9.78 17.95
N LEU A 281 -3.08 -8.89 18.61
CA LEU A 281 -2.48 -7.73 17.96
C LEU A 281 -1.48 -8.16 16.87
N LEU A 282 -0.59 -9.11 17.18
CA LEU A 282 0.42 -9.60 16.24
C LEU A 282 -0.20 -10.27 15.01
N ARG A 283 -1.27 -11.06 15.15
CA ARG A 283 -2.00 -11.61 13.99
C ARG A 283 -2.52 -10.51 13.06
N TYR A 284 -3.04 -9.43 13.62
CA TYR A 284 -3.49 -8.28 12.82
C TYR A 284 -2.31 -7.57 12.14
N LEU A 285 -1.18 -7.43 12.83
CA LEU A 285 0.03 -6.84 12.24
C LEU A 285 0.71 -7.75 11.20
N VAL A 286 0.50 -9.08 11.27
CA VAL A 286 0.90 -10.02 10.22
C VAL A 286 0.09 -9.79 8.96
N MET A 287 -1.23 -9.62 9.10
CA MET A 287 -2.11 -9.26 7.98
C MET A 287 -1.67 -7.93 7.33
N LEU A 288 -1.22 -6.96 8.12
CA LEU A 288 -0.71 -5.67 7.64
C LEU A 288 0.73 -5.74 7.11
N GLY A 289 1.40 -6.89 7.23
CA GLY A 289 2.78 -7.07 6.77
C GLY A 289 3.85 -6.36 7.60
N ALA A 290 3.54 -5.90 8.82
CA ALA A 290 4.52 -5.29 9.74
C ALA A 290 5.33 -6.35 10.52
N VAL A 291 4.79 -7.56 10.63
CA VAL A 291 5.44 -8.73 11.23
C VAL A 291 5.11 -9.97 10.41
N THR A 292 5.88 -11.03 10.60
CA THR A 292 5.61 -12.36 10.05
C THR A 292 5.59 -13.39 11.17
N GLU A 293 4.81 -14.44 10.98
CA GLU A 293 4.72 -15.57 11.92
C GLU A 293 5.37 -16.80 11.30
N GLY A 294 6.33 -17.39 12.03
CA GLY A 294 7.04 -18.61 11.65
C GLY A 294 6.93 -19.68 12.74
N ARG A 295 7.54 -20.85 12.48
CA ARG A 295 7.53 -21.97 13.44
C ARG A 295 8.22 -21.64 14.77
N ASP A 296 9.14 -20.68 14.76
CA ASP A 296 9.91 -20.21 15.90
C ASP A 296 9.34 -18.93 16.55
N GLY A 297 8.16 -18.47 16.12
CA GLY A 297 7.48 -17.28 16.64
C GLY A 297 7.43 -16.13 15.64
N PHE A 298 7.35 -14.90 16.14
CA PHE A 298 7.13 -13.70 15.32
C PHE A 298 8.45 -12.99 14.98
N ARG A 299 8.52 -12.41 13.77
CA ARG A 299 9.66 -11.63 13.26
C ARG A 299 9.22 -10.29 12.68
N LEU A 300 10.08 -9.29 12.72
CA LEU A 300 9.84 -8.01 12.06
C LEU A 300 10.02 -8.12 10.55
N THR A 301 9.21 -7.38 9.82
CA THR A 301 9.44 -7.09 8.39
C THR A 301 10.09 -5.72 8.22
N GLY A 302 10.42 -5.33 6.99
CA GLY A 302 10.93 -3.98 6.68
C GLY A 302 10.11 -2.85 7.33
N PRO A 303 8.78 -2.78 7.11
CA PRO A 303 7.92 -1.78 7.76
C PRO A 303 7.92 -1.86 9.30
N GLY A 304 7.90 -3.06 9.87
CA GLY A 304 7.92 -3.23 11.33
C GLY A 304 9.22 -2.73 11.96
N THR A 305 10.35 -2.89 11.28
CA THR A 305 11.68 -2.43 11.74
C THR A 305 11.73 -0.93 11.93
N LEU A 306 11.02 -0.14 11.11
CA LEU A 306 10.94 1.32 11.25
C LEU A 306 10.26 1.77 12.56
N LEU A 307 9.58 0.87 13.27
CA LEU A 307 8.96 1.17 14.57
C LEU A 307 9.85 0.85 15.77
N ARG A 308 11.07 0.33 15.55
CA ARG A 308 12.07 0.18 16.62
C ARG A 308 12.58 1.54 17.07
N THR A 309 12.93 1.64 18.33
CA THR A 309 13.52 2.86 18.90
C THR A 309 14.89 3.16 18.28
N ASP A 310 15.70 2.14 18.04
CA ASP A 310 17.10 2.25 17.60
C ASP A 310 17.28 2.18 16.08
N ALA A 311 16.19 2.09 15.31
CA ALA A 311 16.25 2.03 13.86
C ALA A 311 16.75 3.37 13.27
N PRO A 312 17.72 3.34 12.34
CA PRO A 312 18.00 4.50 11.49
C PRO A 312 16.71 4.93 10.77
N GLY A 313 16.35 6.21 10.88
CA GLY A 313 15.09 6.72 10.32
C GLY A 313 13.84 6.21 11.04
N SER A 314 13.92 5.89 12.34
CA SER A 314 12.79 5.43 13.13
C SER A 314 11.55 6.32 12.97
N MET A 315 10.43 5.69 12.63
CA MET A 315 9.10 6.29 12.55
C MET A 315 8.29 6.07 13.84
N ARG A 316 8.92 5.57 14.91
CA ARG A 316 8.26 5.31 16.20
C ARG A 316 7.58 6.57 16.75
N ALA A 317 8.28 7.70 16.74
CA ALA A 317 7.73 8.96 17.24
C ALA A 317 6.48 9.39 16.46
N LEU A 318 6.53 9.28 15.12
CA LEU A 318 5.40 9.56 14.25
C LEU A 318 4.20 8.65 14.55
N ALA A 319 4.42 7.35 14.71
CA ALA A 319 3.36 6.41 15.06
C ALA A 319 2.68 6.75 16.40
N LEU A 320 3.46 7.22 17.39
CA LEU A 320 2.92 7.62 18.69
C LEU A 320 2.12 8.93 18.62
N MET A 321 2.55 9.90 17.82
CA MET A 321 1.79 11.13 17.57
C MET A 321 0.48 10.84 16.83
N TYR A 322 0.55 10.03 15.76
CA TYR A 322 -0.58 9.72 14.88
C TYR A 322 -1.58 8.77 15.51
N GLY A 323 -1.16 7.92 16.46
CA GLY A 323 -2.05 7.14 17.32
C GLY A 323 -2.33 7.78 18.69
N GLY A 324 -1.96 9.04 18.87
CA GLY A 324 -2.02 9.79 20.12
C GLY A 324 -2.81 11.11 19.97
N PRO A 325 -2.21 12.28 20.23
CA PRO A 325 -2.90 13.57 20.17
C PRO A 325 -3.61 13.84 18.83
N PHE A 326 -2.95 13.58 17.69
CA PHE A 326 -3.56 13.80 16.38
C PHE A 326 -4.72 12.83 16.12
N TYR A 327 -4.62 11.58 16.55
CA TYR A 327 -5.73 10.63 16.45
C TYR A 327 -7.00 11.13 17.14
N ARG A 328 -6.83 11.70 18.35
CA ARG A 328 -7.97 12.21 19.14
C ARG A 328 -8.62 13.41 18.46
N SER A 329 -7.81 14.30 17.90
CA SER A 329 -8.28 15.47 17.15
C SER A 329 -9.07 15.07 15.90
N PHE A 330 -8.66 14.03 15.18
CA PHE A 330 -9.45 13.45 14.08
C PHE A 330 -10.82 12.91 14.51
N GLY A 331 -11.00 12.56 15.79
CA GLY A 331 -12.31 12.23 16.36
C GLY A 331 -13.29 13.41 16.32
N GLU A 332 -12.77 14.64 16.34
CA GLU A 332 -13.52 15.89 16.27
C GLU A 332 -13.51 16.52 14.86
N LEU A 333 -13.08 15.79 13.82
CA LEU A 333 -13.05 16.30 12.44
C LEU A 333 -14.39 16.89 11.98
N GLY A 334 -15.50 16.35 12.48
CA GLY A 334 -16.83 16.86 12.20
C GLY A 334 -17.06 18.31 12.66
N HIS A 335 -16.37 18.77 13.72
CA HIS A 335 -16.36 20.17 14.15
C HIS A 335 -15.72 21.05 13.07
N THR A 336 -14.48 20.73 12.68
CA THR A 336 -13.75 21.48 11.66
C THR A 336 -14.50 21.59 10.34
N VAL A 337 -15.12 20.50 9.89
CA VAL A 337 -15.92 20.52 8.65
C VAL A 337 -17.14 21.45 8.79
N ARG A 338 -17.73 21.55 9.98
CA ARG A 338 -18.94 22.37 10.22
C ARG A 338 -18.63 23.85 10.42
N THR A 339 -17.54 24.17 11.10
CA THR A 339 -17.25 25.53 11.58
C THR A 339 -16.09 26.20 10.84
N GLY A 340 -15.19 25.41 10.24
CA GLY A 340 -13.89 25.86 9.75
C GLY A 340 -12.84 26.04 10.84
N GLU A 341 -13.17 25.80 12.12
CA GLU A 341 -12.23 25.91 13.24
C GLU A 341 -11.41 24.62 13.42
N VAL A 342 -10.19 24.73 13.95
CA VAL A 342 -9.26 23.60 14.10
C VAL A 342 -9.75 22.62 15.18
N ALA A 343 -9.88 21.34 14.85
CA ALA A 343 -10.39 20.32 15.77
C ALA A 343 -9.44 20.09 16.96
N PHE A 344 -8.12 20.17 16.73
CA PHE A 344 -7.14 20.10 17.81
C PHE A 344 -7.36 21.21 18.86
N GLU A 345 -7.53 22.45 18.41
CA GLU A 345 -7.78 23.60 19.29
C GLU A 345 -9.12 23.46 20.02
N HIS A 346 -10.15 22.99 19.33
CA HIS A 346 -11.44 22.70 19.94
C HIS A 346 -11.33 21.66 21.08
N LEU A 347 -10.56 20.60 20.85
CA LEU A 347 -10.39 19.50 21.80
C LEU A 347 -9.51 19.87 22.99
N HIS A 348 -8.41 20.60 22.75
CA HIS A 348 -7.37 20.88 23.74
C HIS A 348 -7.46 22.29 24.34
N GLY A 349 -8.25 23.19 23.76
CA GLY A 349 -8.45 24.58 24.18
C GLY A 349 -7.31 25.54 23.80
N GLU A 350 -6.28 25.05 23.10
CA GLU A 350 -5.08 25.78 22.69
C GLU A 350 -4.50 25.15 21.42
N ASN A 351 -3.61 25.87 20.71
CA ASN A 351 -2.97 25.34 19.52
C ASN A 351 -1.99 24.20 19.86
N HIS A 352 -1.70 23.35 18.88
CA HIS A 352 -0.89 22.16 19.08
C HIS A 352 0.55 22.45 19.51
N PHE A 353 1.17 23.54 19.03
CA PHE A 353 2.52 23.92 19.45
C PHE A 353 2.55 24.27 20.94
N ASP A 354 1.64 25.12 21.39
CA ASP A 354 1.53 25.52 22.80
C ASP A 354 1.21 24.30 23.66
N HIS A 355 0.31 23.43 23.22
CA HIS A 355 -0.03 22.19 23.93
C HIS A 355 1.19 21.28 24.13
N PHE A 356 1.96 21.03 23.07
CA PHE A 356 3.14 20.15 23.15
C PHE A 356 4.27 20.78 23.97
N ALA A 357 4.46 22.11 23.90
CA ALA A 357 5.50 22.81 24.65
C ALA A 357 5.33 22.70 26.19
N ARG A 358 4.12 22.40 26.69
CA ARG A 358 3.86 22.23 28.13
C ARG A 358 4.37 20.91 28.70
N ASP A 359 4.56 19.90 27.87
CA ASP A 359 5.10 18.60 28.26
C ASP A 359 6.39 18.34 27.48
N PRO A 360 7.57 18.42 28.13
CA PRO A 360 8.85 18.16 27.48
C PRO A 360 8.90 16.82 26.72
N HIS A 361 8.16 15.81 27.18
CA HIS A 361 8.10 14.52 26.49
C HIS A 361 7.30 14.60 25.19
N LEU A 362 6.19 15.34 25.16
CA LEU A 362 5.40 15.55 23.95
C LEU A 362 6.12 16.47 22.96
N ALA A 363 6.81 17.50 23.46
CA ALA A 363 7.65 18.35 22.63
C ALA A 363 8.74 17.53 21.93
N GLU A 364 9.48 16.71 22.69
CA GLU A 364 10.51 15.83 22.12
C GLU A 364 9.91 14.82 21.12
N LEU A 365 8.75 14.25 21.44
CA LEU A 365 8.06 13.32 20.55
C LEU A 365 7.62 13.98 19.24
N PHE A 366 7.11 15.21 19.32
CA PHE A 366 6.74 16.00 18.15
C PHE A 366 7.97 16.30 17.29
N ASP A 367 9.06 16.78 17.90
CA ASP A 367 10.33 17.06 17.21
C ASP A 367 10.87 15.82 16.49
N GLN A 368 10.89 14.66 17.16
CA GLN A 368 11.30 13.39 16.55
C GLN A 368 10.34 12.94 15.45
N SER A 369 9.04 13.19 15.58
CA SER A 369 8.06 12.86 14.54
C SER A 369 8.25 13.69 13.28
N MET A 370 8.63 14.97 13.42
CA MET A 370 8.94 15.84 12.28
C MET A 370 10.20 15.38 11.55
N ALA A 371 11.19 14.85 12.28
CA ALA A 371 12.40 14.27 11.69
C ALA A 371 12.12 12.98 10.87
N ALA A 372 11.06 12.22 11.19
CA ALA A 372 10.67 11.04 10.40
C ALA A 372 10.17 11.40 8.98
N GLY A 373 9.71 12.64 8.77
CA GLY A 373 9.33 13.16 7.46
C GLY A 373 10.51 13.61 6.58
N SER A 374 11.73 13.53 7.10
CA SER A 374 12.92 14.14 6.49
C SER A 374 13.39 13.49 5.19
N ALA A 375 12.96 12.26 4.88
CA ALA A 375 13.23 11.61 3.60
C ALA A 375 12.67 12.41 2.40
N MET A 376 11.63 13.23 2.63
CA MET A 376 11.14 14.18 1.62
C MET A 376 12.23 15.16 1.17
N PHE A 377 13.17 15.50 2.06
CA PHE A 377 14.22 16.48 1.81
C PHE A 377 15.48 15.91 1.16
N ASP A 378 15.64 14.59 1.08
CA ASP A 378 16.87 13.94 0.58
C ASP A 378 17.30 14.44 -0.81
N PRO A 379 16.41 14.67 -1.80
CA PRO A 379 16.81 15.15 -3.11
C PRO A 379 17.01 16.68 -3.17
N VAL A 380 16.54 17.44 -2.18
CA VAL A 380 16.55 18.90 -2.23
C VAL A 380 17.97 19.47 -2.35
N PRO A 381 18.99 19.02 -1.59
CA PRO A 381 20.36 19.49 -1.76
C PRO A 381 20.91 19.33 -3.18
N LEU A 382 20.42 18.36 -3.96
CA LEU A 382 20.87 18.12 -5.33
C LEU A 382 20.12 18.94 -6.39
N HIS A 383 19.23 19.84 -5.96
CA HIS A 383 18.49 20.68 -6.89
C HIS A 383 19.45 21.56 -7.72
N PRO A 384 19.27 21.68 -9.06
CA PRO A 384 20.23 22.37 -9.93
C PRO A 384 20.56 23.81 -9.52
N VAL A 385 19.60 24.52 -8.93
CA VAL A 385 19.79 25.88 -8.40
C VAL A 385 20.83 25.91 -7.26
N LEU A 386 20.79 24.94 -6.35
CA LEU A 386 21.74 24.87 -5.23
C LEU A 386 23.12 24.48 -5.72
N THR A 387 23.21 23.53 -6.66
CA THR A 387 24.48 23.17 -7.31
C THR A 387 25.09 24.37 -8.03
N ALA A 388 24.31 25.11 -8.81
CA ALA A 388 24.78 26.30 -9.51
C ALA A 388 25.26 27.40 -8.55
N ALA A 389 24.55 27.60 -7.43
CA ALA A 389 24.98 28.53 -6.38
C ALA A 389 26.30 28.07 -5.72
N ALA A 390 26.49 26.78 -5.51
CA ALA A 390 27.73 26.23 -4.94
C ALA A 390 28.93 26.37 -5.88
N GLU A 391 28.70 26.26 -7.19
CA GLU A 391 29.72 26.39 -8.24
C GLU A 391 30.04 27.85 -8.62
N ALA A 392 29.24 28.81 -8.15
CA ALA A 392 29.45 30.22 -8.44
C ALA A 392 30.79 30.73 -7.86
N PRO A 393 31.48 31.69 -8.52
CA PRO A 393 32.73 32.24 -8.02
C PRO A 393 32.58 32.83 -6.60
N GLY A 394 33.29 32.25 -5.63
CA GLY A 394 33.22 32.65 -4.21
C GLY A 394 32.22 31.86 -3.36
N GLY A 395 31.42 30.98 -3.98
CA GLY A 395 30.37 30.23 -3.31
C GLY A 395 29.12 31.07 -3.00
N GLY A 396 27.94 30.49 -3.19
CA GLY A 396 26.67 31.16 -2.96
C GLY A 396 26.21 31.15 -1.50
N THR A 397 25.21 31.97 -1.20
CA THR A 397 24.54 32.04 0.10
C THR A 397 23.10 31.53 0.01
N VAL A 398 22.74 30.56 0.85
CA VAL A 398 21.38 30.03 0.99
C VAL A 398 20.71 30.66 2.20
N VAL A 399 19.56 31.30 2.00
CA VAL A 399 18.73 31.88 3.06
C VAL A 399 17.55 30.96 3.32
N ASP A 400 17.54 30.29 4.48
CA ASP A 400 16.44 29.44 4.93
C ASP A 400 15.47 30.27 5.79
N VAL A 401 14.30 30.58 5.25
CA VAL A 401 13.30 31.46 5.87
C VAL A 401 12.29 30.60 6.62
N ALA A 402 12.17 30.82 7.94
CA ALA A 402 11.45 29.96 8.86
C ALA A 402 11.95 28.50 8.78
N GLY A 403 13.28 28.34 8.81
CA GLY A 403 13.98 27.05 8.66
C GLY A 403 13.82 26.08 9.84
N GLY A 404 13.03 26.43 10.86
CA GLY A 404 12.79 25.60 12.04
C GLY A 404 14.09 25.22 12.77
N ASN A 405 14.34 23.91 12.92
CA ASN A 405 15.54 23.39 13.58
C ASN A 405 16.78 23.34 12.66
N GLY A 406 16.70 23.86 11.42
CA GLY A 406 17.81 23.91 10.47
C GLY A 406 18.16 22.59 9.79
N GLU A 407 17.31 21.56 9.88
CA GLU A 407 17.59 20.26 9.27
C GLU A 407 17.83 20.34 7.75
N LEU A 408 16.96 21.06 7.03
CA LEU A 408 17.10 21.18 5.58
C LEU A 408 18.36 21.97 5.21
N LEU A 409 18.60 23.12 5.86
CA LEU A 409 19.81 23.90 5.64
C LEU A 409 21.08 23.09 5.92
N GLY A 410 21.10 22.30 7.00
CA GLY A 410 22.23 21.42 7.31
C GLY A 410 22.53 20.44 6.17
N ARG A 411 21.51 19.75 5.67
CA ARG A 411 21.66 18.82 4.53
C ARG A 411 22.17 19.51 3.26
N ILE A 412 21.76 20.76 3.01
CA ILE A 412 22.25 21.56 1.89
C ILE A 412 23.73 21.89 2.08
N LEU A 413 24.13 22.32 3.28
CA LEU A 413 25.51 22.69 3.61
C LEU A 413 26.46 21.48 3.65
N ASP A 414 25.96 20.31 4.03
CA ASP A 414 26.68 19.03 3.96
C ASP A 414 27.00 18.63 2.51
N ALA A 415 26.00 18.74 1.62
CA ALA A 415 26.16 18.37 0.22
C ALA A 415 27.07 19.35 -0.54
N HIS A 416 27.12 20.62 -0.11
CA HIS A 416 27.85 21.69 -0.79
C HIS A 416 28.79 22.45 0.16
N PRO A 417 30.07 22.05 0.25
CA PRO A 417 31.04 22.68 1.15
C PRO A 417 31.31 24.17 0.88
N HIS A 418 31.03 24.64 -0.34
CA HIS A 418 31.24 26.03 -0.78
C HIS A 418 30.05 26.96 -0.52
N LEU A 419 28.90 26.43 -0.08
CA LEU A 419 27.75 27.25 0.30
C LEU A 419 27.90 27.79 1.73
N ASN A 420 27.42 29.02 1.92
CA ASN A 420 27.13 29.61 3.22
C ASN A 420 25.62 29.62 3.48
N GLY A 421 25.23 29.55 4.74
CA GLY A 421 23.83 29.55 5.17
C GLY A 421 23.46 30.81 5.97
N VAL A 422 22.21 31.23 5.85
CA VAL A 422 21.57 32.17 6.76
C VAL A 422 20.24 31.57 7.17
N LEU A 423 20.04 31.31 8.46
CA LEU A 423 18.78 30.79 8.98
C LEU A 423 18.02 31.91 9.71
N LEU A 424 16.82 32.23 9.22
CA LEU A 424 15.89 33.16 9.87
C LEU A 424 14.78 32.37 10.57
N GLU A 425 14.63 32.56 11.88
CA GLU A 425 13.57 31.96 12.68
C GLU A 425 13.20 32.85 13.88
N ARG A 426 12.11 32.50 14.56
CA ARG A 426 11.71 33.11 15.82
C ARG A 426 12.79 32.89 16.90
N PRO A 427 12.91 33.79 17.90
CA PRO A 427 14.00 33.76 18.88
C PRO A 427 14.19 32.42 19.62
N HIS A 428 13.10 31.68 19.91
CA HIS A 428 13.21 30.40 20.61
C HIS A 428 13.64 29.23 19.70
N ALA A 429 13.27 29.27 18.42
CA ALA A 429 13.59 28.22 17.44
C ALA A 429 15.01 28.36 16.90
N VAL A 430 15.46 29.60 16.67
CA VAL A 430 16.80 29.88 16.12
C VAL A 430 17.94 29.39 17.02
N GLU A 431 17.76 29.41 18.34
CA GLU A 431 18.76 28.87 19.30
C GLU A 431 18.88 27.34 19.19
N THR A 432 17.76 26.63 18.98
CA THR A 432 17.76 25.19 18.73
C THR A 432 18.46 24.85 17.41
N ALA A 433 18.18 25.64 16.36
CA ALA A 433 18.84 25.48 15.08
C ALA A 433 20.35 25.72 15.17
N ARG A 434 20.77 26.76 15.89
CA ARG A 434 22.19 27.06 16.14
C ARG A 434 22.91 25.88 16.77
N ARG A 435 22.40 25.37 17.89
CA ARG A 435 22.99 24.21 18.57
C ARG A 435 23.15 23.02 17.63
N ARG A 436 22.10 22.67 16.88
CA ARG A 436 22.10 21.52 15.96
C ARG A 436 23.10 21.68 14.81
N LEU A 437 23.13 22.86 14.18
CA LEU A 437 24.03 23.14 13.07
C LEU A 437 25.49 23.29 13.53
N ASP A 438 25.73 23.79 14.75
CA ASP A 438 27.06 23.78 15.38
C ASP A 438 27.55 22.35 15.64
N GLU A 439 26.69 21.48 16.21
CA GLU A 439 26.97 20.05 16.44
C GLU A 439 27.25 19.29 15.14
N ALA A 440 26.61 19.68 14.03
CA ALA A 440 26.85 19.16 12.69
C ALA A 440 28.10 19.77 12.00
N GLY A 441 28.79 20.71 12.64
CA GLY A 441 30.02 21.33 12.10
C GLY A 441 29.77 22.42 11.05
N HIS A 442 28.59 23.04 11.04
CA HIS A 442 28.21 24.10 10.10
C HIS A 442 28.21 25.51 10.71
N GLY A 443 28.42 25.64 12.01
CA GLY A 443 28.36 26.92 12.73
C GLY A 443 29.16 28.06 12.11
N THR A 444 30.36 27.78 11.60
CA THR A 444 31.23 28.80 10.98
C THR A 444 30.78 29.26 9.61
N ARG A 445 29.88 28.50 8.96
CA ARG A 445 29.31 28.79 7.64
C ARG A 445 27.86 29.23 7.70
N CYS A 446 27.27 29.31 8.89
CA CYS A 446 25.86 29.64 9.07
C CYS A 446 25.71 30.89 9.93
N ALA A 447 25.06 31.92 9.39
CA ALA A 447 24.56 33.03 10.19
C ALA A 447 23.15 32.72 10.71
N PHE A 448 22.84 33.22 11.91
CA PHE A 448 21.56 32.98 12.57
C PHE A 448 20.87 34.32 12.85
N LEU A 449 19.68 34.51 12.30
CA LEU A 449 18.88 35.71 12.45
C LEU A 449 17.60 35.40 13.23
N ALA A 450 17.40 36.08 14.35
CA ALA A 450 16.15 36.04 15.09
C ALA A 450 15.20 37.11 14.54
N GLY A 451 14.04 36.73 14.03
CA GLY A 451 13.08 37.67 13.44
C GLY A 451 11.78 37.01 12.95
N ASP A 452 10.98 37.78 12.22
CA ASP A 452 9.78 37.30 11.50
C ASP A 452 9.97 37.47 9.98
N PHE A 453 8.98 37.09 9.18
CA PHE A 453 9.02 37.19 7.72
C PHE A 453 9.31 38.60 7.19
N ALA A 454 9.08 39.66 7.97
CA ALA A 454 9.44 41.02 7.59
C ALA A 454 10.96 41.28 7.56
N ASP A 455 11.73 40.46 8.28
CA ASP A 455 13.17 40.58 8.53
C ASP A 455 14.02 39.70 7.59
N VAL A 456 13.43 39.15 6.53
CA VAL A 456 14.14 38.32 5.54
C VAL A 456 15.39 39.06 5.04
N PRO A 457 16.60 38.50 5.25
CA PRO A 457 17.84 39.20 4.95
C PRO A 457 18.07 39.29 3.44
N ALA A 458 18.58 40.42 2.98
CA ALA A 458 18.98 40.61 1.58
C ALA A 458 20.33 39.95 1.29
N GLY A 459 20.65 39.78 0.00
CA GLY A 459 21.97 39.33 -0.46
C GLY A 459 22.17 37.81 -0.55
N GLY A 460 21.11 37.02 -0.39
CA GLY A 460 21.15 35.59 -0.69
C GLY A 460 21.09 35.32 -2.19
N ASP A 461 21.64 34.18 -2.61
CA ASP A 461 21.56 33.68 -3.98
C ASP A 461 20.40 32.69 -4.15
N VAL A 462 20.09 31.94 -3.10
CA VAL A 462 18.96 31.02 -3.04
C VAL A 462 18.20 31.23 -1.75
N TYR A 463 16.89 31.46 -1.85
CA TYR A 463 15.97 31.53 -0.72
C TYR A 463 15.16 30.25 -0.65
N VAL A 464 14.94 29.72 0.54
CA VAL A 464 14.19 28.49 0.78
C VAL A 464 13.03 28.77 1.73
N LEU A 465 11.84 28.29 1.36
CA LEU A 465 10.67 28.19 2.24
C LEU A 465 10.25 26.72 2.22
N SER A 466 10.39 26.02 3.34
CA SER A 466 10.12 24.58 3.41
C SER A 466 9.06 24.26 4.45
N ARG A 467 7.89 23.75 4.02
CA ARG A 467 6.73 23.51 4.88
C ARG A 467 6.36 24.76 5.69
N VAL A 468 6.18 25.88 4.98
CA VAL A 468 5.86 27.18 5.59
C VAL A 468 4.53 27.67 5.06
N LEU A 469 4.36 27.72 3.74
CA LEU A 469 3.17 28.32 3.13
C LEU A 469 1.91 27.48 3.40
N HIS A 470 2.06 26.18 3.62
CA HIS A 470 0.93 25.31 3.95
C HIS A 470 0.30 25.61 5.33
N ASP A 471 0.99 26.30 6.24
CA ASP A 471 0.45 26.66 7.56
C ASP A 471 -0.46 27.89 7.54
N TRP A 472 -0.41 28.67 6.46
CA TRP A 472 -1.01 30.00 6.39
C TRP A 472 -2.13 30.09 5.37
N ASP A 473 -3.02 31.07 5.53
CA ASP A 473 -3.99 31.45 4.51
C ASP A 473 -3.33 32.16 3.31
N ASP A 474 -4.12 32.49 2.28
CA ASP A 474 -3.58 33.15 1.10
C ASP A 474 -3.15 34.60 1.33
N GLU A 475 -3.73 35.31 2.29
CA GLU A 475 -3.33 36.70 2.57
C GLU A 475 -1.93 36.71 3.18
N ARG A 476 -1.71 35.89 4.20
CA ARG A 476 -0.42 35.75 4.85
C ARG A 476 0.62 35.11 3.95
N CYS A 477 0.26 34.11 3.12
CA CYS A 477 1.18 33.59 2.09
C CYS A 477 1.66 34.68 1.13
N ARG A 478 0.77 35.56 0.65
CA ARG A 478 1.17 36.69 -0.21
C ARG A 478 2.10 37.65 0.51
N GLU A 479 1.85 37.93 1.78
CA GLU A 479 2.71 38.78 2.59
C GLU A 479 4.13 38.20 2.73
N ILE A 480 4.23 36.92 3.11
CA ILE A 480 5.50 36.19 3.22
C ILE A 480 6.27 36.23 1.89
N LEU A 481 5.60 35.87 0.79
CA LEU A 481 6.22 35.86 -0.54
C LEU A 481 6.67 37.26 -0.98
N ARG A 482 5.92 38.32 -0.64
CA ARG A 482 6.33 39.71 -0.94
C ARG A 482 7.56 40.13 -0.14
N HIS A 483 7.70 39.69 1.11
CA HIS A 483 8.90 39.94 1.89
C HIS A 483 10.12 39.24 1.28
N CYS A 484 9.99 37.97 0.90
CA CYS A 484 11.04 37.25 0.16
C CYS A 484 11.39 37.97 -1.14
N ALA A 485 10.39 38.29 -1.97
CA ALA A 485 10.60 39.01 -3.22
C ALA A 485 11.26 40.39 -3.00
N ARG A 486 10.99 41.10 -1.91
CA ARG A 486 11.65 42.37 -1.62
C ARG A 486 13.12 42.20 -1.26
N ALA A 487 13.47 41.16 -0.50
CA ALA A 487 14.83 40.91 -0.03
C ALA A 487 15.74 40.27 -1.10
N MET A 488 15.16 39.42 -1.95
CA MET A 488 15.86 38.72 -3.02
C MET A 488 16.53 39.70 -4.01
N PRO A 489 17.82 39.55 -4.34
CA PRO A 489 18.40 40.15 -5.55
C PRO A 489 17.70 39.67 -6.84
N ASP A 490 17.88 40.38 -7.95
CA ASP A 490 17.24 40.03 -9.24
C ASP A 490 17.72 38.69 -9.82
N HIS A 491 18.94 38.26 -9.46
CA HIS A 491 19.50 36.98 -9.86
C HIS A 491 19.08 35.81 -8.97
N ALA A 492 18.49 36.09 -7.80
CA ALA A 492 18.24 35.09 -6.78
C ALA A 492 17.07 34.18 -7.12
N ASP A 493 17.18 32.94 -6.65
CA ASP A 493 16.18 31.90 -6.82
C ASP A 493 15.40 31.67 -5.52
N LEU A 494 14.09 31.39 -5.63
CA LEU A 494 13.27 30.94 -4.51
C LEU A 494 12.88 29.48 -4.72
N LEU A 495 13.19 28.63 -3.75
CA LEU A 495 12.75 27.24 -3.69
C LEU A 495 11.69 27.10 -2.60
N VAL A 496 10.48 26.72 -2.99
CA VAL A 496 9.39 26.41 -2.06
C VAL A 496 9.23 24.89 -2.02
N VAL A 497 9.43 24.28 -0.85
CA VAL A 497 9.34 22.83 -0.63
C VAL A 497 8.05 22.51 0.10
N GLU A 498 7.07 21.97 -0.62
CA GLU A 498 5.70 21.75 -0.12
C GLU A 498 5.11 20.46 -0.70
N ARG A 499 4.00 19.99 -0.13
CA ARG A 499 3.15 19.00 -0.79
C ARG A 499 2.21 19.70 -1.74
N VAL A 500 2.03 19.14 -2.93
CA VAL A 500 1.22 19.75 -3.99
C VAL A 500 0.08 18.83 -4.34
N LEU A 501 -1.15 19.36 -4.29
CA LEU A 501 -2.35 18.60 -4.60
C LEU A 501 -2.37 18.17 -6.08
N PRO A 502 -2.79 16.93 -6.40
CA PRO A 502 -2.82 16.40 -7.76
C PRO A 502 -3.97 16.99 -8.59
N ASP A 503 -3.68 17.44 -9.81
CA ASP A 503 -4.63 18.11 -10.71
C ASP A 503 -5.67 17.18 -11.36
N ASP A 504 -5.38 15.89 -11.43
CA ASP A 504 -6.14 14.86 -12.15
C ASP A 504 -6.95 13.94 -11.23
N GLY A 505 -6.97 14.21 -9.93
CA GLY A 505 -7.62 13.34 -8.95
C GLY A 505 -6.90 12.02 -8.70
N SER A 506 -5.64 11.90 -9.13
CA SER A 506 -4.80 10.76 -8.77
C SER A 506 -4.66 10.60 -7.24
N VAL A 507 -4.43 9.37 -6.80
CA VAL A 507 -4.18 9.06 -5.39
C VAL A 507 -2.88 9.74 -4.97
N SER A 508 -2.95 10.59 -3.95
CA SER A 508 -1.78 11.27 -3.39
C SER A 508 -1.89 11.43 -1.88
N LEU A 509 -0.75 11.28 -1.20
CA LEU A 509 -0.56 11.61 0.20
C LEU A 509 -0.82 13.09 0.48
N ALA A 510 -0.67 13.98 -0.51
CA ALA A 510 -1.01 15.41 -0.37
C ALA A 510 -2.48 15.61 0.01
N THR A 511 -3.40 14.83 -0.56
CA THR A 511 -4.84 14.91 -0.24
C THR A 511 -5.13 14.49 1.20
N ALA A 512 -4.46 13.43 1.68
CA ALA A 512 -4.59 13.01 3.08
C ALA A 512 -3.96 14.02 4.05
N TRP A 513 -2.85 14.66 3.64
CA TRP A 513 -2.19 15.70 4.42
C TRP A 513 -2.98 16.99 4.47
N ASP A 514 -3.69 17.38 3.41
CA ASP A 514 -4.59 18.54 3.42
C ASP A 514 -5.67 18.39 4.50
N LEU A 515 -6.26 17.18 4.60
CA LEU A 515 -7.20 16.86 5.67
C LEU A 515 -6.55 16.93 7.07
N HIS A 516 -5.30 16.45 7.20
CA HIS A 516 -4.53 16.56 8.43
C HIS A 516 -4.25 18.01 8.81
N MET A 517 -3.82 18.85 7.86
CA MET A 517 -3.55 20.27 8.07
C MET A 517 -4.81 21.00 8.53
N MET A 518 -5.92 20.79 7.83
CA MET A 518 -7.21 21.36 8.20
C MET A 518 -7.65 20.95 9.62
N CYS A 519 -7.49 19.68 9.98
CA CYS A 519 -7.96 19.14 11.25
C CYS A 519 -7.07 19.51 12.45
N ASN A 520 -5.75 19.49 12.28
CA ASN A 520 -4.79 19.56 13.40
C ASN A 520 -4.05 20.89 13.51
N VAL A 521 -3.92 21.64 12.42
CA VAL A 521 -3.04 22.80 12.33
C VAL A 521 -3.79 24.08 11.96
N GLY A 522 -4.82 23.98 11.11
CA GLY A 522 -5.51 25.12 10.50
C GLY A 522 -4.93 25.56 9.15
N GLY A 523 -3.90 24.86 8.67
CA GLY A 523 -3.30 25.07 7.36
C GLY A 523 -4.03 24.34 6.22
N ARG A 524 -3.44 24.39 5.02
CA ARG A 524 -3.91 23.68 3.82
C ARG A 524 -2.80 23.42 2.81
N GLU A 525 -2.93 22.31 2.11
CA GLU A 525 -2.14 22.04 0.92
C GLU A 525 -2.76 22.73 -0.30
N ARG A 526 -1.96 23.01 -1.32
CA ARG A 526 -2.40 23.75 -2.51
C ARG A 526 -1.97 23.07 -3.80
N ARG A 527 -2.72 23.37 -4.86
CA ARG A 527 -2.38 22.96 -6.24
C ARG A 527 -1.26 23.82 -6.81
N ALA A 528 -0.59 23.33 -7.84
CA ALA A 528 0.49 24.06 -8.49
C ALA A 528 0.03 25.38 -9.12
N ASP A 529 -1.16 25.42 -9.71
CA ASP A 529 -1.76 26.62 -10.29
C ASP A 529 -2.10 27.68 -9.22
N HIS A 530 -2.44 27.23 -8.02
CA HIS A 530 -2.71 28.10 -6.87
C HIS A 530 -1.40 28.71 -6.36
N TYR A 531 -0.34 27.90 -6.18
CA TYR A 531 0.98 28.43 -5.87
C TYR A 531 1.49 29.40 -6.94
N ALA A 532 1.30 29.10 -8.22
CA ALA A 532 1.66 30.00 -9.32
C ALA A 532 0.96 31.38 -9.21
N ARG A 533 -0.33 31.40 -8.81
CA ARG A 533 -1.07 32.65 -8.54
C ARG A 533 -0.50 33.41 -7.34
N LEU A 534 -0.18 32.72 -6.24
CA LEU A 534 0.44 33.34 -5.06
C LEU A 534 1.81 33.94 -5.38
N PHE A 535 2.62 33.26 -6.19
CA PHE A 535 3.88 33.79 -6.69
C PHE A 535 3.65 35.05 -7.55
N ALA A 536 2.72 35.01 -8.50
CA ALA A 536 2.41 36.14 -9.36
C ALA A 536 1.96 37.39 -8.56
N ASP A 537 1.10 37.21 -7.56
CA ASP A 537 0.62 38.27 -6.65
C ASP A 537 1.74 38.91 -5.81
N ALA A 538 2.91 38.28 -5.74
CA ALA A 538 4.11 38.74 -5.06
C ALA A 538 5.22 39.23 -6.02
N GLY A 539 4.96 39.26 -7.33
CA GLY A 539 5.97 39.67 -8.34
C GLY A 539 6.99 38.57 -8.67
N LEU A 540 6.64 37.31 -8.41
CA LEU A 540 7.43 36.12 -8.72
C LEU A 540 6.76 35.30 -9.83
N THR A 541 7.53 34.52 -10.56
CA THR A 541 7.06 33.56 -11.58
C THR A 541 7.55 32.17 -11.25
N LEU A 542 6.66 31.18 -11.28
CA LEU A 542 7.00 29.77 -11.18
C LEU A 542 7.77 29.33 -12.44
N VAL A 543 9.02 28.90 -12.27
CA VAL A 543 9.93 28.47 -13.33
C VAL A 543 9.80 26.97 -13.59
N SER A 544 9.81 26.16 -12.54
CA SER A 544 9.70 24.71 -12.65
C SER A 544 9.16 24.05 -11.40
N ARG A 545 8.71 22.81 -11.54
CA ARG A 545 8.27 21.93 -10.46
C ARG A 545 9.02 20.60 -10.56
N SER A 546 9.64 20.17 -9.46
CA SER A 546 10.39 18.91 -9.37
C SER A 546 9.80 18.02 -8.28
N PRO A 547 9.50 16.73 -8.54
CA PRO A 547 8.93 15.83 -7.54
C PRO A 547 9.97 15.39 -6.51
N LEU A 548 9.53 15.13 -5.28
CA LEU A 548 10.28 14.58 -4.15
C LEU A 548 9.57 13.32 -3.62
N PRO A 549 10.26 12.48 -2.81
CA PRO A 549 9.61 11.41 -2.05
C PRO A 549 8.45 11.91 -1.20
N LEU A 550 7.53 11.00 -0.84
CA LEU A 550 6.38 11.29 0.02
C LEU A 550 5.45 12.38 -0.55
N ASP A 551 5.33 12.45 -1.88
CA ASP A 551 4.55 13.43 -2.64
C ASP A 551 4.91 14.91 -2.40
N GLY A 552 6.11 15.14 -1.86
CA GLY A 552 6.69 16.48 -1.80
C GLY A 552 7.07 16.99 -3.18
N HIS A 553 7.22 18.31 -3.31
CA HIS A 553 7.68 18.96 -4.52
C HIS A 553 8.58 20.14 -4.19
N VAL A 554 9.54 20.43 -5.06
CA VAL A 554 10.22 21.73 -5.10
C VAL A 554 9.53 22.57 -6.18
N LEU A 555 8.98 23.70 -5.77
CA LEU A 555 8.49 24.77 -6.64
C LEU A 555 9.58 25.83 -6.74
N HIS A 556 10.17 25.95 -7.92
CA HIS A 556 11.23 26.90 -8.19
C HIS A 556 10.64 28.17 -8.79
N ALA A 557 10.82 29.31 -8.12
CA ALA A 557 10.33 30.62 -8.56
C ALA A 557 11.46 31.66 -8.67
N ARG A 558 11.25 32.67 -9.51
CA ARG A 558 12.14 33.83 -9.71
C ARG A 558 11.36 35.13 -9.71
N LYS A 559 12.02 36.25 -9.50
CA LYS A 559 11.44 37.57 -9.78
C LYS A 559 11.03 37.68 -11.24
N VAL A 560 9.89 38.32 -11.47
CA VAL A 560 9.52 38.76 -12.82
C VAL A 560 10.57 39.78 -13.27
N SER A 561 11.41 39.41 -14.24
CA SER A 561 12.42 40.31 -14.76
C SER A 561 11.77 41.54 -15.38
N ALA A 562 12.16 42.73 -14.94
CA ALA A 562 11.81 43.98 -15.61
C ALA A 562 12.61 44.13 -16.92
N ALA A 563 12.30 43.34 -17.94
CA ALA A 563 12.90 43.42 -19.27
C ALA A 563 11.88 42.92 -20.30
N ARG A 564 11.40 43.65 -21.30
CA ARG A 564 11.57 45.02 -21.82
C ARG A 564 10.21 45.42 -22.40
N GLN A 565 9.70 46.62 -22.13
CA GLN A 565 8.77 47.26 -23.08
C GLN A 565 9.53 47.68 -24.32
#